data_AF-A0A956NPE2-F1
#
_entry.id   AF-A0A956NPE2-F1
#
_cell.length_a   1.000
_cell.length_b   1.000
_cell.length_c   1.000
_cell.angle_alpha   90.00
_cell.angle_beta   90.00
_cell.angle_gamma   90.00
#
_symmetry.space_group_name_H-M   'P 1'
#
loop_
_entity.id
_entity.type
_entity.pdbx_description
1 polymer ?
#
loop_
_entity_poly.entity_id
_entity_poly.type
_entity_poly.pdbx_seq_one_letter_code
_entity_poly.pdbx_strand_id
1 'polypeptide(L)'
;MRPSLLIRLALVVLLAAPPLAAQQALTLTQAIALAQSEGYQARSAEATRDAAVYRERQFHSGLLPQLSLNGTVPAYNRSIIEVLQPD
;
A
#
# COMPACT_ATOMS: atom_id res chain seq x y z
N MET A 1 25.75 -11.68 -33.99
CA MET A 1 26.28 -10.81 -32.92
C MET A 1 27.43 -11.55 -32.24
N ARG A 2 28.64 -10.97 -32.22
CA ARG A 2 29.87 -11.69 -31.84
C ARG A 2 29.89 -11.97 -30.32
N PRO A 3 30.09 -13.22 -29.86
CA PRO A 3 30.01 -13.60 -28.44
C PRO A 3 31.08 -12.93 -27.57
N SER A 4 32.17 -12.43 -28.17
CA SER A 4 33.22 -11.68 -27.48
C SER A 4 32.75 -10.33 -26.90
N LEU A 5 31.68 -9.74 -27.45
CA LEU A 5 31.15 -8.46 -26.99
C LEU A 5 30.31 -8.65 -25.71
N LEU A 6 29.58 -9.77 -25.60
CA LEU A 6 28.82 -10.15 -24.41
C LEU A 6 29.73 -10.43 -23.21
N ILE A 7 30.87 -11.11 -23.44
CA ILE A 7 31.84 -11.41 -22.39
C ILE A 7 32.48 -10.14 -21.83
N ARG A 8 32.83 -9.18 -22.70
CA ARG A 8 33.36 -7.88 -22.29
C ARG A 8 32.33 -7.07 -21.50
N LEU A 9 31.06 -7.13 -21.90
CA LEU A 9 29.98 -6.44 -21.19
C LEU A 9 29.76 -7.04 -19.80
N ALA A 10 29.75 -8.37 -19.68
CA ALA A 10 29.63 -9.07 -18.40
C ALA A 10 30.81 -8.76 -17.46
N LEU A 11 32.02 -8.65 -18.01
CA LEU A 11 33.21 -8.28 -17.24
C LEU A 11 33.13 -6.85 -16.70
N VAL A 12 32.63 -5.89 -17.49
CA VAL A 12 32.43 -4.50 -17.05
C VAL A 12 31.37 -4.40 -15.95
N VAL A 13 30.28 -5.16 -16.06
CA VAL A 13 29.25 -5.23 -15.01
C VAL A 13 29.81 -5.79 -13.70
N LEU A 14 30.68 -6.81 -13.78
CA LEU A 14 31.29 -7.42 -12.60
C LEU A 14 32.29 -6.48 -11.91
N LEU A 15 33.07 -5.70 -12.67
CA LEU A 15 34.02 -4.71 -12.13
C LEU A 15 33.35 -3.41 -11.63
N ALA A 16 32.13 -3.11 -12.09
CA ALA A 16 31.36 -1.96 -11.62
C ALA A 16 30.52 -2.26 -10.37
N ALA A 17 30.57 -3.48 -9.83
CA ALA A 17 29.91 -3.81 -8.58
C ALA A 17 30.54 -3.00 -7.43
N PRO A 18 29.78 -2.21 -6.68
CA PRO A 18 30.31 -1.46 -5.54
C PRO A 18 30.93 -2.44 -4.55
N PRO A 19 32.06 -2.07 -3.90
CA PRO A 19 32.73 -2.97 -2.98
C PRO A 19 31.78 -3.37 -1.85
N LEU A 20 31.80 -4.66 -1.49
CA LEU A 20 31.16 -5.26 -0.31
C LEU A 20 31.56 -4.62 1.05
N ALA A 21 32.31 -3.50 1.03
CA ALA A 21 32.78 -2.74 2.18
C ALA A 21 31.67 -2.00 2.94
N ALA A 22 30.42 -2.12 2.51
CA ALA A 22 29.24 -1.64 3.26
C ALA A 22 28.91 -2.53 4.48
N GLN A 23 29.56 -3.67 4.67
CA GLN A 23 29.42 -4.50 5.89
C GLN A 23 30.26 -3.93 7.03
N GLN A 24 29.94 -2.72 7.49
CA GLN A 24 30.50 -2.20 8.73
C GLN A 24 29.96 -3.04 9.89
N ALA A 25 30.83 -3.46 10.79
CA ALA A 25 30.44 -4.19 11.99
C ALA A 25 29.50 -3.30 12.81
N LEU A 26 28.23 -3.69 12.87
CA LEU A 26 27.18 -2.96 13.56
C LEU A 26 27.51 -2.95 15.06
N THR A 27 27.81 -1.77 15.60
CA THR A 27 28.04 -1.62 17.04
C THR A 27 26.73 -1.81 17.79
N LEU A 28 26.78 -2.25 19.04
CA LEU A 28 25.59 -2.44 19.86
C LEU A 28 24.71 -1.17 19.90
N THR A 29 25.34 0.00 20.03
CA THR A 29 24.65 1.29 20.03
C THR A 29 23.93 1.57 18.71
N GLN A 30 24.58 1.28 17.57
CA GLN A 30 23.95 1.43 16.26
C GLN A 30 22.81 0.44 16.07
N ALA A 31 22.95 -0.81 16.55
CA ALA A 31 21.90 -1.82 16.47
C ALA A 31 20.67 -1.42 17.30
N ILE A 32 20.89 -0.85 18.49
CA ILE A 32 19.81 -0.33 19.34
C ILE A 32 19.13 0.86 18.67
N ALA A 33 19.89 1.81 18.13
CA ALA A 33 19.33 2.96 17.43
C ALA A 33 18.47 2.53 16.23
N LEU A 34 18.98 1.59 15.42
CA LEU A 34 18.28 1.04 14.27
C LEU A 34 17.03 0.23 14.68
N ALA A 35 17.10 -0.52 15.77
CA ALA A 35 15.95 -1.25 16.30
C ALA A 35 14.87 -0.31 16.87
N GLN A 36 15.26 0.84 17.43
CA GLN A 36 14.30 1.85 17.90
C GLN A 36 13.66 2.62 16.75
N SER A 37 14.40 2.89 15.66
CA SER A 37 13.88 3.63 14.51
C SER A 37 13.10 2.76 13.52
N GLU A 38 13.57 1.53 13.26
CA GLU A 38 13.05 0.68 12.19
C GLU A 38 12.59 -0.69 12.67
N GLY A 39 12.77 -0.99 13.96
CA GLY A 39 12.41 -2.29 14.52
C GLY A 39 10.90 -2.55 14.50
N TYR A 40 10.56 -3.82 14.40
CA TYR A 40 9.17 -4.29 14.41
C TYR A 40 8.41 -3.84 15.67
N GLN A 41 9.06 -3.88 16.83
CA GLN A 41 8.44 -3.47 18.09
C GLN A 41 8.10 -1.98 18.12
N ALA A 42 8.98 -1.12 17.58
CA ALA A 42 8.72 0.31 17.46
C ALA A 42 7.51 0.57 16.56
N ARG A 43 7.48 -0.04 15.36
CA ARG A 43 6.33 0.07 14.45
C ARG A 43 5.03 -0.47 15.03
N SER A 44 5.10 -1.57 15.79
CA SER A 44 3.94 -2.12 16.50
C SER A 44 3.41 -1.14 17.54
N ALA A 45 4.29 -0.50 18.32
CA ALA A 45 3.92 0.53 19.29
C ALA A 45 3.31 1.78 18.62
N GLU A 46 3.87 2.23 17.50
CA GLU A 46 3.30 3.33 16.71
C GLU A 46 1.91 2.97 16.16
N ALA A 47 1.76 1.80 15.56
CA ALA A 47 0.49 1.33 15.02
C ALA A 47 -0.59 1.19 16.11
N THR A 48 -0.23 0.70 17.29
CA THR A 48 -1.16 0.59 18.43
C THR A 48 -1.60 1.96 18.94
N ARG A 49 -0.68 2.93 19.02
CA ARG A 49 -1.00 4.32 19.34
C ARG A 49 -1.95 4.91 18.31
N ASP A 50 -1.63 4.80 17.03
CA ASP A 50 -2.45 5.37 15.96
C ASP A 50 -3.84 4.73 15.92
N ALA A 51 -3.93 3.41 16.10
CA ALA A 51 -5.20 2.71 16.23
C ALA A 51 -6.04 3.22 17.40
N ALA A 52 -5.42 3.56 18.54
CA ALA A 52 -6.12 4.14 19.68
C ALA A 52 -6.67 5.55 19.36
N VAL A 53 -5.88 6.39 18.70
CA VAL A 53 -6.31 7.73 18.26
C VAL A 53 -7.47 7.64 17.26
N TYR A 54 -7.38 6.77 16.25
CA TYR A 54 -8.49 6.59 15.30
C TYR A 54 -9.75 6.08 15.98
N ARG A 55 -9.62 5.19 16.97
CA ARG A 55 -10.77 4.69 17.74
C ARG A 55 -11.44 5.79 18.57
N GLU A 56 -10.65 6.66 19.18
CA GLU A 56 -11.16 7.84 19.91
C GLU A 56 -11.91 8.79 18.97
N ARG A 57 -11.32 9.12 17.82
CA ARG A 57 -11.97 9.96 16.79
C ARG A 57 -13.25 9.35 16.26
N GLN A 58 -13.25 8.03 16.02
CA GLN A 58 -14.44 7.31 15.60
C GLN A 58 -15.54 7.39 16.67
N PHE A 59 -15.21 7.19 17.94
CA PHE A 59 -16.15 7.34 19.04
C PHE A 59 -16.76 8.75 19.06
N HIS A 60 -15.94 9.80 18.96
CA HIS A 60 -16.42 11.18 18.90
C HIS A 60 -17.29 11.46 17.68
N SER A 61 -16.94 10.92 16.50
CA SER A 61 -17.75 11.09 15.29
C SER A 61 -19.16 10.50 15.42
N GLY A 62 -19.32 9.43 16.22
CA GLY A 62 -20.63 8.83 16.52
C GLY A 62 -21.55 9.73 17.36
N LEU A 63 -20.98 10.73 18.03
CA LEU A 63 -21.73 11.72 18.82
C LEU A 63 -22.15 12.94 17.99
N LEU A 64 -21.68 13.06 16.75
CA LEU A 64 -21.97 14.18 15.87
C LEU A 64 -23.14 13.85 14.92
N PRO A 65 -23.92 14.85 14.48
CA PRO A 65 -24.91 14.65 13.43
C PRO A 65 -24.27 14.14 12.14
N GLN A 66 -24.91 13.15 11.51
CA GLN A 66 -24.47 12.58 10.24
C GLN A 66 -25.23 13.22 9.08
N LEU A 67 -24.52 13.53 7.99
CA LEU A 67 -25.10 14.05 6.76
C LEU A 67 -24.71 13.12 5.61
N SER A 68 -25.70 12.54 4.93
CA SER A 68 -25.51 11.75 3.71
C SER A 68 -26.34 12.33 2.57
N LEU A 69 -25.80 12.30 1.36
CA LEU A 69 -26.48 12.72 0.15
C LEU A 69 -26.75 11.50 -0.73
N ASN A 70 -28.00 11.32 -1.13
CA ASN A 70 -28.44 10.20 -1.96
C ASN A 70 -29.24 10.73 -3.16
N GLY A 71 -29.14 10.05 -4.29
CA GLY A 71 -29.91 10.36 -5.50
C GLY A 71 -30.48 9.07 -6.09
N THR A 72 -31.72 9.14 -6.57
CA THR A 72 -32.39 8.01 -7.23
C THR A 72 -32.73 8.43 -8.65
N VAL A 73 -32.37 7.59 -9.64
CA VAL A 73 -32.71 7.81 -11.04
C VAL A 73 -33.79 6.82 -11.50
N PRO A 74 -34.79 7.24 -12.30
CA PRO A 74 -35.81 6.33 -12.81
C PRO A 74 -35.23 5.29 -13.78
N ALA A 75 -35.67 4.04 -13.65
CA ALA A 75 -35.41 3.00 -14.63
C ALA A 75 -36.47 3.05 -15.74
N TYR A 76 -36.04 3.34 -16.97
CA TYR A 76 -36.92 3.31 -18.14
C TYR A 76 -36.94 1.90 -18.73
N ASN A 77 -38.09 1.22 -18.68
CA ASN A 77 -38.30 -0.10 -19.29
C ASN A 77 -39.21 0.03 -20.52
N ARG A 78 -38.71 -0.41 -21.69
CA ARG A 78 -39.50 -0.54 -22.92
C ARG A 78 -39.90 -2.00 -23.11
N SER A 79 -40.97 -2.44 -22.44
CA SER A 79 -41.62 -3.70 -22.75
C SER A 79 -42.82 -3.45 -23.65
N ILE A 80 -42.83 -4.04 -24.85
CA ILE A 80 -44.02 -4.10 -25.70
C ILE A 80 -44.84 -5.30 -25.22
N ILE A 81 -46.01 -5.03 -24.65
CA ILE A 81 -46.97 -6.09 -24.28
C ILE A 81 -47.88 -6.28 -25.50
N GLU A 82 -47.79 -7.45 -26.11
CA GLU A 82 -48.64 -7.81 -27.24
C GLU A 82 -50.07 -8.02 -26.76
N VAL A 83 -51.02 -7.30 -27.37
CA VAL A 83 -52.45 -7.51 -27.15
C VAL A 83 -52.94 -8.44 -28.24
N LEU A 84 -53.27 -9.68 -27.88
CA LEU A 84 -53.92 -10.62 -28.77
C LEU A 84 -55.38 -10.18 -28.96
N GLN A 85 -55.72 -9.67 -30.14
CA GLN A 85 -57.11 -9.41 -30.50
C GLN A 85 -57.73 -10.67 -31.12
N PRO A 86 -58.89 -11.13 -30.63
CA PRO A 86 -59.66 -12.17 -31.31
C PRO A 86 -60.32 -11.61 -32.57
N ASP A 87 -60.31 -12.41 -33.64
CA ASP A 87 -60.87 -12.11 -34.97
C ASP A 87 -62.37 -11.79 -34.95
#